data_AF-A0A2H9SE07-F1
#
_entry.id   AF-A0A2H9SE07-F1
#
_cell.length_a   1.000
_cell.length_b   1.000
_cell.length_c   1.000
_cell.angle_alpha   90.00
_cell.angle_beta   90.00
_cell.angle_gamma   90.00
#
_symmetry.space_group_name_H-M   'P 1'
#
loop_
_entity.id
_entity.type
_entity.pdbx_description
1 polymer ?
#
loop_
_entity_poly.entity_id
_entity_poly.type
_entity_poly.pdbx_seq_one_letter_code
_entity_poly.pdbx_strand_id
1 'polypeptide(L)'
;MEPDRYQQSHFSYIAGVCCLFLSLGLFAFSLYLLPYLFFDWQYNVPQMITDFSAMLQSNYAMSTNGIAWVICLGLFLPAVILFIVADVLSNKIDKQIYGMQPEKKPKTTSPIEGPATTESKGLVFKIVMMIVVIFIVAQFFHWVISSST
;
A
#
# COMPACT_ATOMS: atom_id res chain seq x y z
N MET A 1 -11.03 -30.04 12.69
CA MET A 1 -10.64 -28.80 13.37
C MET A 1 -9.62 -28.15 12.47
N GLU A 2 -9.95 -27.00 11.90
CA GLU A 2 -9.00 -26.26 11.06
C GLU A 2 -7.78 -25.90 11.91
N PRO A 3 -6.55 -26.12 11.43
CA PRO A 3 -5.36 -25.73 12.17
C PRO A 3 -5.41 -24.21 12.37
N ASP A 4 -5.43 -23.81 13.63
CA ASP A 4 -5.64 -22.43 14.06
C ASP A 4 -4.44 -21.60 13.60
N ARG A 5 -4.64 -20.67 12.63
CA ARG A 5 -3.58 -19.78 12.10
C ARG A 5 -2.84 -19.04 13.22
N TYR A 6 -3.52 -18.86 14.34
CA TYR A 6 -3.06 -18.17 15.53
C TYR A 6 -1.97 -18.95 16.32
N GLN A 7 -1.97 -20.29 16.27
CA GLN A 7 -1.12 -21.11 17.14
C GLN A 7 0.31 -21.35 16.60
N GLN A 8 0.55 -21.23 15.30
CA GLN A 8 1.88 -21.53 14.71
C GLN A 8 2.82 -20.32 14.58
N SER A 9 2.29 -19.09 14.41
CA SER A 9 3.13 -17.88 14.27
C SER A 9 2.41 -16.61 14.74
N HIS A 10 1.96 -16.61 16.00
CA HIS A 10 1.24 -15.52 16.66
C HIS A 10 1.82 -14.12 16.36
N PHE A 11 3.14 -13.99 16.43
CA PHE A 11 3.85 -12.73 16.17
C PHE A 11 3.74 -12.26 14.71
N SER A 12 3.93 -13.14 13.73
CA SER A 12 3.87 -12.79 12.30
C SER A 12 2.45 -12.48 11.85
N TYR A 13 1.45 -13.16 12.41
CA TYR A 13 0.04 -12.87 12.14
C TYR A 13 -0.36 -11.48 12.65
N ILE A 14 -0.04 -11.16 13.91
CA ILE A 14 -0.34 -9.84 14.49
C ILE A 14 0.42 -8.74 13.74
N ALA A 15 1.71 -8.95 13.44
CA ALA A 15 2.50 -7.99 12.68
C ALA A 15 1.91 -7.75 11.27
N GLY A 16 1.46 -8.80 10.57
CA GLY A 16 0.83 -8.68 9.27
C GLY A 16 -0.49 -7.90 9.31
N VAL A 17 -1.34 -8.17 10.30
CA VAL A 17 -2.61 -7.46 10.49
C VAL A 17 -2.36 -5.99 10.85
N CYS A 18 -1.45 -5.69 11.77
CA CYS A 18 -1.07 -4.32 12.11
C CYS A 18 -0.53 -3.56 10.90
N CYS A 19 0.35 -4.19 10.11
CA CYS A 19 0.93 -3.61 8.90
C CYS A 19 -0.16 -3.28 7.86
N LEU A 20 -1.14 -4.16 7.70
CA LEU A 20 -2.29 -3.95 6.81
C LEU A 20 -3.18 -2.79 7.27
N PHE A 21 -3.51 -2.72 8.57
CA PHE A 21 -4.29 -1.60 9.12
C PHE A 21 -3.54 -0.28 8.98
N LEU A 22 -2.23 -0.26 9.24
CA LEU A 22 -1.41 0.93 9.10
C LEU A 22 -1.38 1.38 7.63
N SER A 23 -1.14 0.45 6.70
CA SER A 23 -1.18 0.71 5.26
C SER A 23 -2.50 1.34 4.83
N LEU A 24 -3.62 0.74 5.24
CA LEU A 24 -4.95 1.23 4.88
C LEU A 24 -5.23 2.61 5.48
N GLY A 25 -4.79 2.85 6.71
CA GLY A 25 -4.89 4.15 7.37
C GLY A 25 -4.11 5.24 6.64
N LEU A 26 -2.84 4.97 6.29
CA LEU A 26 -2.03 5.92 5.51
C LEU A 26 -2.60 6.14 4.11
N PHE A 27 -3.10 5.09 3.46
CA PHE A 27 -3.71 5.18 2.13
C PHE A 27 -4.98 6.04 2.16
N ALA A 28 -5.88 5.78 3.11
CA ALA A 28 -7.09 6.57 3.28
C ALA A 28 -6.76 8.03 3.63
N PHE A 29 -5.74 8.26 4.47
CA PHE A 29 -5.28 9.59 4.82
C PHE A 29 -4.68 10.34 3.62
N SER A 30 -3.92 9.65 2.76
CA SER A 30 -3.41 10.20 1.50
C SER A 30 -4.56 10.60 0.56
N LEU A 31 -5.58 9.75 0.39
CA LEU A 31 -6.77 10.08 -0.41
C LEU A 31 -7.59 11.22 0.20
N TYR A 32 -7.68 11.28 1.52
CA TYR A 32 -8.36 12.36 2.23
C TYR A 32 -7.70 13.73 1.98
N LEU A 33 -6.37 13.78 1.85
CA LEU A 33 -5.62 15.02 1.60
C LEU A 33 -5.59 15.43 0.13
N LEU A 34 -5.85 14.51 -0.80
CA LEU A 34 -5.86 14.76 -2.24
C LEU A 34 -6.67 16.00 -2.68
N PRO A 35 -7.94 16.20 -2.23
CA PRO A 35 -8.70 17.40 -2.59
C PRO A 35 -8.05 18.69 -2.08
N TYR A 36 -7.49 18.70 -0.87
CA TYR A 36 -6.76 19.85 -0.36
C TYR A 36 -5.49 20.13 -1.17
N LEU A 37 -4.68 19.10 -1.43
CA LEU A 37 -3.37 19.26 -2.06
C LEU A 37 -3.45 19.68 -3.53
N PHE A 38 -4.45 19.20 -4.29
CA PHE A 38 -4.53 19.44 -5.73
C PHE A 38 -5.59 20.46 -6.14
N PHE A 39 -6.66 20.61 -5.37
CA PHE A 39 -7.78 21.50 -5.69
C PHE A 39 -7.93 22.66 -4.71
N ASP A 40 -7.00 22.80 -3.75
CA ASP A 40 -7.00 23.85 -2.72
C ASP A 40 -8.32 23.91 -1.94
N TRP A 41 -8.96 22.75 -1.76
CA TRP A 41 -10.27 22.67 -1.12
C TRP A 41 -10.14 23.01 0.37
N GLN A 42 -10.89 24.02 0.81
CA GLN A 42 -10.85 24.46 2.20
C GLN A 42 -11.79 23.63 3.07
N TYR A 43 -11.19 22.74 3.85
CA TYR A 43 -11.84 22.00 4.93
C TYR A 43 -10.85 21.88 6.10
N ASN A 44 -11.28 21.24 7.19
CA ASN A 44 -10.45 21.10 8.37
C ASN A 44 -9.34 20.06 8.16
N VAL A 45 -8.23 20.50 7.57
CA VAL A 45 -7.03 19.70 7.35
C VAL A 45 -6.17 19.73 8.62
N PRO A 46 -5.55 18.60 9.02
CA PRO A 46 -4.68 18.56 10.18
C PRO A 46 -3.56 19.60 10.07
N GLN A 47 -3.34 20.35 11.15
CA GLN A 47 -2.36 21.43 11.21
C GLN A 47 -0.92 20.98 10.90
N MET A 48 -0.60 19.71 11.23
CA MET A 48 0.66 19.09 10.83
C MET A 48 0.93 19.18 9.32
N ILE A 49 -0.10 19.04 8.48
CA ILE A 49 0.05 19.08 7.02
C ILE A 49 0.24 20.52 6.53
N THR A 50 -0.48 21.48 7.12
CA THR A 50 -0.33 22.91 6.78
C THR A 50 1.04 23.43 7.19
N ASP A 51 1.51 23.07 8.39
CA ASP A 51 2.81 23.47 8.91
C ASP A 51 3.95 22.86 8.08
N PHE A 52 3.82 21.59 7.70
CA PHE A 52 4.79 20.92 6.84
C PHE A 52 4.80 21.51 5.42
N SER A 53 3.63 21.88 4.88
CA SER A 53 3.53 22.58 3.59
C SER A 53 4.23 23.95 3.64
N ALA A 54 3.97 24.72 4.70
CA ALA A 54 4.59 26.03 4.90
C ALA A 54 6.12 25.90 5.05
N MET A 55 6.59 24.89 5.78
CA MET A 55 8.02 24.59 5.93
C MET A 55 8.68 24.25 4.57
N LEU A 56 8.02 23.45 3.73
CA LEU A 56 8.53 23.12 2.39
C LEU A 56 8.58 24.36 1.49
N GLN A 57 7.57 25.23 1.59
CA GLN A 57 7.54 26.48 0.84
C GLN A 57 8.64 27.45 1.30
N SER A 58 8.85 27.61 2.61
CA SER A 58 9.83 28.56 3.14
C SER A 58 11.27 28.10 2.94
N ASN A 59 11.55 26.81 3.13
CA ASN A 59 12.92 26.30 3.17
C ASN A 59 13.45 25.86 1.80
N TYR A 60 12.56 25.42 0.91
CA TYR A 60 12.95 24.86 -0.39
C TYR A 60 12.41 25.66 -1.59
N ALA A 61 11.71 26.78 -1.34
CA ALA A 61 11.08 27.61 -2.38
C ALA A 61 10.25 26.78 -3.38
N MET A 62 9.64 25.69 -2.89
CA MET A 62 8.87 24.78 -3.75
C MET A 62 7.56 25.44 -4.22
N SER A 63 7.18 25.13 -5.45
CA SER A 63 5.85 25.48 -5.98
C SER A 63 4.75 24.72 -5.23
N THR A 64 3.55 25.29 -5.19
CA THR A 64 2.38 24.68 -4.53
C THR A 64 2.13 23.26 -5.03
N ASN A 65 2.26 23.03 -6.34
CA ASN A 65 2.14 21.68 -6.93
C ASN A 65 3.26 20.74 -6.47
N GLY A 66 4.51 21.23 -6.36
CA GLY A 66 5.62 20.41 -5.87
C GLY A 66 5.40 19.94 -4.43
N ILE A 67 4.90 20.83 -3.56
CA ILE A 67 4.57 20.53 -2.16
C ILE A 67 3.43 19.49 -2.10
N ALA A 68 2.38 19.68 -2.90
CA ALA A 68 1.26 18.74 -3.01
C ALA A 68 1.74 17.33 -3.34
N TRP A 69 2.64 17.20 -4.32
CA TRP A 69 3.24 15.93 -4.69
C TRP A 69 4.10 15.33 -3.57
N VAL A 70 4.97 16.11 -2.95
CA VAL A 70 5.85 15.62 -1.87
C VAL A 70 5.04 15.06 -0.70
N ILE A 71 4.00 15.77 -0.26
CA ILE A 71 3.14 15.33 0.85
C ILE A 71 2.35 14.09 0.47
N CYS A 72 1.74 14.10 -0.72
CA CYS A 72 0.97 12.96 -1.21
C CYS A 72 1.85 11.70 -1.26
N LEU A 73 3.06 11.81 -1.78
CA LEU A 73 4.00 10.68 -1.91
C LEU A 73 4.60 10.24 -0.59
N GLY A 74 4.91 11.18 0.29
CA GLY A 74 5.40 10.89 1.63
C GLY A 74 4.44 10.02 2.44
N LEU A 75 3.14 10.05 2.12
CA LEU A 75 2.11 9.23 2.76
C LEU A 75 1.72 8.00 1.93
N PHE A 76 1.61 8.16 0.60
CA PHE A 76 1.19 7.10 -0.31
C PHE A 76 2.24 6.00 -0.45
N LEU A 77 3.52 6.35 -0.59
CA LEU A 77 4.59 5.37 -0.81
C LEU A 77 4.74 4.42 0.39
N PRO A 78 4.80 4.91 1.65
CA PRO A 78 4.85 4.03 2.81
C PRO A 78 3.59 3.16 2.94
N ALA A 79 2.41 3.69 2.59
CA ALA A 79 1.18 2.90 2.58
C ALA A 79 1.28 1.69 1.64
N VAL A 80 1.78 1.90 0.42
CA VAL A 80 1.99 0.83 -0.56
C VAL A 80 3.04 -0.17 -0.09
N ILE A 81 4.16 0.30 0.47
CA ILE A 81 5.21 -0.58 0.99
C ILE A 81 4.66 -1.48 2.11
N LEU A 82 3.92 -0.91 3.06
CA LEU A 82 3.29 -1.66 4.15
C LEU A 82 2.26 -2.66 3.63
N PHE A 83 1.49 -2.30 2.60
CA PHE A 83 0.57 -3.24 1.95
C PHE A 83 1.29 -4.46 1.38
N ILE A 84 2.38 -4.24 0.65
CA ILE A 84 3.19 -5.32 0.06
C ILE A 84 3.80 -6.19 1.17
N VAL A 85 4.32 -5.58 2.23
CA VAL A 85 4.86 -6.32 3.38
C VAL A 85 3.79 -7.18 4.04
N ALA A 86 2.58 -6.65 4.23
CA ALA A 86 1.45 -7.39 4.76
C ALA A 86 1.04 -8.58 3.87
N ASP A 87 1.02 -8.41 2.55
CA ASP A 87 0.72 -9.52 1.61
C ASP A 87 1.81 -10.60 1.64
N VAL A 88 3.08 -10.21 1.69
CA VAL A 88 4.21 -11.16 1.81
C VAL A 88 4.13 -11.94 3.13
N LEU A 89 3.83 -11.27 4.24
CA LEU A 89 3.63 -11.91 5.54
C LEU A 89 2.44 -12.88 5.51
N SER A 90 1.32 -12.47 4.93
CA SER A 90 0.12 -13.30 4.80
C SER A 90 0.41 -14.58 3.98
N ASN A 91 1.07 -14.44 2.83
CA ASN A 91 1.45 -15.58 1.99
C ASN A 91 2.49 -16.50 2.65
N LYS A 92 3.40 -15.96 3.48
CA LYS A 92 4.34 -16.77 4.26
C LYS A 92 3.63 -17.62 5.32
N ILE A 93 2.66 -17.05 6.02
CA ILE A 93 1.84 -17.76 7.02
C ILE A 93 1.04 -18.88 6.33
N ASP A 94 0.39 -18.59 5.20
CA ASP A 94 -0.34 -19.61 4.44
C ASP A 94 0.58 -20.77 4.02
N LYS A 95 1.78 -20.48 3.51
CA LYS A 95 2.74 -21.53 3.12
C LYS A 95 3.25 -22.35 4.31
N GLN A 96 3.42 -21.77 5.50
CA GLN A 96 3.83 -22.51 6.69
C GLN A 96 2.74 -23.46 7.20
N ILE A 97 1.48 -23.05 7.12
CA ILE A 97 0.34 -23.86 7.57
C ILE A 97 0.08 -25.04 6.61
N TYR A 98 0.17 -24.80 5.29
CA TYR A 98 -0.06 -25.84 4.28
C TYR A 98 1.19 -26.68 3.95
N GLY A 99 2.40 -26.17 4.18
CA GLY A 99 3.66 -26.89 3.92
C GLY A 99 4.09 -27.87 5.01
N MET A 100 3.41 -27.89 6.16
CA MET A 100 3.69 -28.80 7.29
C MET A 100 2.77 -30.03 7.39
N GLN A 101 1.90 -30.30 6.39
CA GLN A 101 1.25 -31.61 6.29
C GLN A 101 2.09 -32.54 5.40
N PRO A 102 2.70 -33.60 5.95
CA PRO A 102 3.39 -34.59 5.13
C PRO A 102 2.34 -35.33 4.29
N GLU A 103 2.65 -35.42 3.00
CA GLU A 103 1.93 -36.16 1.97
C GLU A 103 1.46 -37.55 2.45
N LYS A 104 0.14 -37.78 2.54
CA LYS A 104 -0.57 -39.07 2.31
C LYS A 104 -2.06 -38.99 2.67
N LYS A 105 -2.94 -38.96 1.66
CA LYS A 105 -3.82 -40.09 1.29
C LYS A 105 -4.82 -39.72 0.16
N PRO A 106 -5.34 -40.73 -0.58
CA PRO A 106 -5.58 -40.66 -2.02
C PRO A 106 -7.01 -40.28 -2.40
N LYS A 107 -7.15 -39.86 -3.67
CA LYS A 107 -8.36 -39.78 -4.52
C LYS A 107 -9.62 -40.41 -3.92
N THR A 108 -10.60 -39.59 -3.54
CA THR A 108 -12.01 -39.80 -3.94
C THR A 108 -12.79 -38.48 -3.85
N THR A 109 -13.29 -38.03 -5.01
CA THR A 109 -14.41 -37.10 -5.23
C THR A 109 -14.27 -35.63 -4.79
N SER A 110 -13.73 -34.81 -5.69
CA SER A 110 -14.06 -33.36 -5.82
C SER A 110 -15.40 -33.21 -6.59
N PRO A 111 -16.06 -32.02 -6.69
CA PRO A 111 -15.54 -30.68 -6.37
C PRO A 111 -16.55 -29.72 -5.69
N ILE A 112 -16.16 -29.12 -4.57
CA ILE A 112 -16.44 -27.68 -4.34
C ILE A 112 -15.10 -27.03 -4.02
N GLU A 113 -14.17 -27.17 -4.98
CA GLU A 113 -13.18 -26.12 -5.21
C GLU A 113 -13.97 -24.94 -5.74
N GLY A 114 -13.95 -23.82 -5.01
CA GLY A 114 -14.15 -22.51 -5.63
C GLY A 114 -12.80 -22.04 -6.17
N PRO A 115 -12.56 -22.08 -7.49
CA PRO A 115 -11.38 -21.48 -8.09
C PRO A 115 -11.65 -19.98 -8.26
N ALA A 116 -11.33 -19.14 -7.27
CA ALA A 116 -11.70 -17.72 -7.42
C ALA A 116 -10.87 -16.68 -6.63
N THR A 117 -9.64 -16.96 -6.17
CA THR A 117 -8.86 -15.94 -5.43
C THR A 117 -7.45 -15.69 -5.95
N THR A 118 -6.92 -16.52 -6.84
CA THR A 118 -5.62 -16.28 -7.49
C THR A 118 -5.66 -15.19 -8.56
N GLU A 119 -6.80 -14.99 -9.23
CA GLU A 119 -6.91 -13.93 -10.25
C GLU A 119 -7.10 -12.52 -9.66
N SER A 120 -7.77 -12.40 -8.51
CA SER A 120 -8.03 -11.08 -7.90
C SER A 120 -6.77 -10.43 -7.31
N LYS A 121 -5.83 -11.23 -6.76
CA LYS A 121 -4.55 -10.71 -6.25
C LYS A 121 -3.68 -10.12 -7.37
N GLY A 122 -3.67 -10.76 -8.54
CA GLY A 122 -2.97 -10.25 -9.72
C GLY A 122 -3.53 -8.92 -10.18
N LEU A 123 -4.85 -8.72 -10.08
CA LEU A 123 -5.52 -7.50 -10.48
C LEU A 123 -5.19 -6.33 -9.53
N VAL A 124 -5.23 -6.54 -8.21
CA VAL A 124 -4.84 -5.52 -7.22
C VAL A 124 -3.36 -5.17 -7.35
N PHE A 125 -2.48 -6.16 -7.45
CA PHE A 125 -1.04 -5.91 -7.67
C PHE A 125 -0.80 -5.16 -8.97
N LYS A 126 -1.51 -5.50 -10.05
CA LYS A 126 -1.41 -4.83 -11.34
C LYS A 126 -1.90 -3.39 -11.29
N ILE A 127 -2.97 -3.10 -10.54
CA ILE A 127 -3.45 -1.73 -10.32
C ILE A 127 -2.43 -0.92 -9.53
N VAL A 128 -1.90 -1.46 -8.42
CA VAL A 128 -0.87 -0.79 -7.61
C VAL A 128 0.40 -0.56 -8.43
N MET A 129 0.84 -1.57 -9.19
CA MET A 129 2.03 -1.48 -10.05
C MET A 129 1.82 -0.48 -11.19
N MET A 130 0.62 -0.42 -11.77
CA MET A 130 0.25 0.59 -12.78
C MET A 130 0.29 2.01 -12.19
N ILE A 131 -0.23 2.22 -10.97
CA ILE A 131 -0.14 3.51 -10.28
C ILE A 131 1.33 3.90 -10.05
N VAL A 132 2.18 2.95 -9.62
CA VAL A 132 3.63 3.19 -9.43
C VAL A 132 4.34 3.49 -10.77
N VAL A 133 3.98 2.83 -11.87
CA VAL A 133 4.59 3.09 -13.18
C VAL A 133 4.19 4.46 -13.73
N ILE A 134 2.90 4.81 -13.69
CA ILE A 134 2.42 6.15 -14.06
C ILE A 134 3.16 7.20 -13.23
N PHE A 135 3.40 6.89 -11.96
CA PHE A 135 4.12 7.76 -11.04
C PHE A 135 5.60 7.96 -11.42
N ILE A 136 6.35 6.90 -11.76
CA ILE A 136 7.74 7.00 -12.24
C ILE A 136 7.81 7.83 -13.51
N VAL A 137 6.88 7.61 -14.44
CA VAL A 137 6.83 8.35 -15.70
C VAL A 137 6.55 9.83 -15.46
N ALA A 138 5.60 10.18 -14.60
CA ALA A 138 5.32 11.56 -14.24
C ALA A 138 6.53 12.26 -13.62
N GLN A 139 7.28 11.57 -12.74
CA GLN A 139 8.53 12.13 -12.21
C GLN A 139 9.63 12.28 -13.25
N PHE A 140 9.74 11.34 -14.18
CA PHE A 140 10.69 11.45 -15.27
C PHE A 140 10.42 12.70 -16.12
N PHE A 141 9.15 12.96 -16.45
CA PHE A 141 8.75 14.18 -17.17
C PHE A 141 9.02 15.45 -16.36
N HIS A 142 8.68 15.48 -15.07
CA HIS A 142 8.96 16.64 -14.23
C HIS A 142 10.46 16.92 -14.14
N TRP A 143 11.29 15.89 -13.97
CA TRP A 143 12.73 16.02 -13.93
C TRP A 143 13.28 16.55 -15.25
N VAL A 144 12.85 15.98 -16.39
CA VAL A 144 13.25 16.43 -17.73
C VAL A 144 12.88 17.90 -17.95
N ILE A 145 11.65 18.31 -17.62
CA ILE A 145 11.18 19.69 -17.77
C ILE A 145 11.98 20.64 -16.86
N SER A 146 12.22 20.24 -15.60
CA SER A 146 13.03 21.04 -14.67
C SER A 146 14.51 21.13 -15.06
N SER A 147 15.03 20.14 -15.79
CA SER A 147 16.42 20.13 -16.27
C SER A 147 16.61 20.94 -17.55
N SER A 148 15.52 21.23 -18.27
CA SER A 148 15.51 21.99 -19.52
C SER A 148 15.20 23.48 -19.36
N THR A 149 15.07 23.98 -18.13
CA THR A 149 14.87 25.41 -17.80
C THR A 149 16.03 25.88 -16.93
#